data_AF-A0A519NEN6-F1
#
_entry.id   AF-A0A519NEN6-F1
#
_cell.length_a   1.000
_cell.length_b   1.000
_cell.length_c   1.000
_cell.angle_alpha   90.00
_cell.angle_beta   90.00
_cell.angle_gamma   90.00
#
_symmetry.space_group_name_H-M   'P 1'
#
loop_
_entity.id
_entity.type
_entity.pdbx_description
1 polymer ?
#
loop_
_entity_poly.entity_id
_entity_poly.type
_entity_poly.pdbx_seq_one_letter_code
_entity_poly.pdbx_strand_id
1 'polypeptide(L)'
;MKQLLILFLTLITPYTAPKDFYEKLSDAAILITKDKVEYDGTYFQIPYPNGDVPKGKGVCTDVVIRAYRKLGVDLQQKVHEDMKGNFSKYPKNWGLRTTDRNIDHRRVPNLQAFFTRHGEVKPVTTNAKDYKPGDIVT
;
A
#
# COMPACT_ATOMS: atom_id res chain seq x y z
N MET A 1 49.15 -40.58 25.59
CA MET A 1 48.68 -39.19 25.42
C MET A 1 47.43 -39.21 24.55
N LYS A 2 46.24 -39.02 25.13
CA LYS A 2 44.97 -38.97 24.37
C LYS A 2 44.80 -37.57 23.80
N GLN A 3 44.83 -37.44 22.47
CA GLN A 3 44.50 -36.17 21.80
C GLN A 3 42.98 -35.97 21.88
N LEU A 4 42.57 -34.87 22.52
CA LEU A 4 41.18 -34.44 22.59
C LEU A 4 40.85 -33.68 21.30
N LEU A 5 40.13 -34.31 20.37
CA LEU A 5 39.67 -33.68 19.15
C LEU A 5 38.44 -32.81 19.48
N ILE A 6 38.62 -31.50 19.59
CA ILE A 6 37.53 -30.55 19.79
C ILE A 6 36.87 -30.30 18.43
N LEU A 7 35.71 -30.92 18.21
CA LEU A 7 34.88 -30.69 17.03
C LEU A 7 34.13 -29.36 17.19
N PHE A 8 34.59 -28.31 16.51
CA PHE A 8 33.85 -27.04 16.40
C PHE A 8 32.64 -27.25 15.48
N LEU A 9 31.47 -27.45 16.08
CA LEU A 9 30.20 -27.47 15.36
C LEU A 9 29.83 -26.01 15.00
N THR A 10 30.11 -25.59 13.77
CA THR A 10 29.69 -24.29 13.28
C THR A 10 28.19 -24.33 12.96
N LEU A 11 27.39 -23.64 13.77
CA LEU A 11 25.98 -23.40 13.49
C LEU A 11 25.86 -22.50 12.25
N ILE A 12 25.61 -23.10 11.10
CA ILE A 12 25.26 -22.37 9.88
C ILE A 12 23.84 -21.86 10.07
N THR A 13 23.68 -20.60 10.48
CA THR A 13 22.38 -19.94 10.49
C THR A 13 22.04 -19.56 9.04
N PRO A 14 20.87 -19.94 8.51
CA PRO A 14 20.48 -19.53 7.17
C PRO A 14 20.33 -17.99 7.15
N TYR A 15 21.16 -17.31 6.37
CA TYR A 15 21.06 -15.89 6.12
C TYR A 15 19.93 -15.64 5.11
N THR A 16 18.78 -15.17 5.60
CA THR A 16 17.73 -14.64 4.73
C THR A 16 18.06 -13.20 4.39
N ALA A 17 18.17 -12.89 3.09
CA ALA A 17 18.37 -11.52 2.65
C ALA A 17 17.23 -10.62 3.19
N PRO A 18 17.53 -9.39 3.65
CA PRO A 18 16.49 -8.47 4.10
C PRO A 18 15.49 -8.19 2.98
N LYS A 19 14.18 -8.26 3.30
CA LYS A 19 13.12 -7.92 2.35
C LYS A 19 13.23 -6.47 1.90
N ASP A 20 13.02 -6.25 0.60
CA ASP A 20 12.97 -4.91 0.04
C ASP A 20 11.65 -4.19 0.38
N PHE A 21 11.48 -2.96 -0.13
CA PHE A 21 10.26 -2.19 0.10
C PHE A 21 9.01 -2.87 -0.48
N TYR A 22 9.11 -3.44 -1.67
CA TYR A 22 7.99 -4.00 -2.43
C TYR A 22 7.49 -5.29 -1.80
N GLU A 23 8.40 -6.16 -1.35
CA GLU A 23 8.08 -7.35 -0.58
C GLU A 23 7.40 -6.99 0.75
N LYS A 24 7.91 -5.98 1.46
CA LYS A 24 7.29 -5.49 2.71
C LYS A 24 5.90 -4.91 2.47
N LEU A 25 5.68 -4.20 1.36
CA LEU A 25 4.38 -3.66 1.00
C LEU A 25 3.37 -4.79 0.73
N SER A 26 3.80 -5.81 0.00
CA SER A 26 3.00 -7.02 -0.25
C SER A 26 2.65 -7.75 1.04
N ASP A 27 3.64 -7.96 1.93
CA ASP A 27 3.40 -8.57 3.25
C ASP A 27 2.41 -7.75 4.09
N ALA A 28 2.53 -6.42 4.07
CA ALA A 28 1.65 -5.52 4.80
C ALA A 28 0.19 -5.63 4.30
N ALA A 29 0.00 -5.72 2.99
CA ALA A 29 -1.32 -5.94 2.38
C ALA A 29 -1.92 -7.29 2.80
N ILE A 30 -1.14 -8.37 2.76
CA ILE A 30 -1.57 -9.71 3.22
C ILE A 30 -1.92 -9.70 4.72
N LEU A 31 -1.16 -8.96 5.54
CA LEU A 31 -1.45 -8.85 6.97
C LEU A 31 -2.80 -8.17 7.23
N ILE A 32 -3.17 -7.17 6.43
CA ILE A 32 -4.44 -6.45 6.57
C ILE A 32 -5.64 -7.35 6.29
N THR A 33 -5.52 -8.36 5.42
CA THR A 33 -6.63 -9.29 5.13
C THR A 33 -6.98 -10.20 6.30
N LYS A 34 -6.17 -10.20 7.38
CA LYS A 34 -6.45 -10.94 8.62
C LYS A 34 -7.39 -10.17 9.55
N ASP A 35 -7.61 -8.88 9.32
CA ASP A 35 -8.53 -8.07 10.10
C ASP A 35 -9.98 -8.38 9.70
N LYS A 36 -10.88 -8.45 10.69
CA LYS A 36 -12.31 -8.55 10.43
C LYS A 36 -12.84 -7.19 9.95
N VAL A 37 -13.14 -7.07 8.67
CA VAL A 37 -13.62 -5.85 8.02
C VAL A 37 -14.93 -6.12 7.27
N GLU A 38 -15.91 -5.23 7.47
CA GLU A 38 -17.11 -5.13 6.64
C GLU A 38 -16.84 -4.17 5.47
N TYR A 39 -17.24 -4.59 4.26
CA TYR A 39 -17.14 -3.73 3.10
C TYR A 39 -18.14 -2.58 3.22
N ASP A 40 -17.65 -1.37 3.48
CA ASP A 40 -18.48 -0.19 3.71
C ASP A 40 -17.94 1.02 2.91
N GLY A 41 -18.67 1.33 1.83
CA GLY A 41 -18.40 2.45 0.92
C GLY A 41 -18.93 3.80 1.41
N THR A 42 -19.46 3.89 2.63
CA THR A 42 -20.00 5.13 3.19
C THR A 42 -18.93 6.20 3.28
N TYR A 43 -19.37 7.46 3.10
CA TYR A 43 -18.53 8.63 3.34
C TYR A 43 -18.33 8.83 4.84
N PHE A 44 -17.08 9.01 5.27
CA PHE A 44 -16.73 9.32 6.64
C PHE A 44 -15.93 10.61 6.69
N GLN A 45 -16.22 11.47 7.67
CA GLN A 45 -15.27 12.50 8.06
C GLN A 45 -14.16 11.84 8.87
N ILE A 46 -12.92 12.04 8.46
CA ILE A 46 -11.75 11.40 9.06
C ILE A 46 -10.67 12.45 9.37
N PRO A 47 -9.76 12.18 10.32
CA PRO A 47 -8.62 13.06 10.59
C PRO A 47 -7.76 13.29 9.34
N TYR A 48 -6.98 14.36 9.37
CA TYR A 48 -5.96 14.65 8.36
C TYR A 48 -4.79 15.39 9.00
N PRO A 49 -3.54 14.98 8.76
CA PRO A 49 -3.14 13.78 8.01
C PRO A 49 -3.39 12.48 8.80
N ASN A 50 -3.10 11.34 8.19
CA ASN A 50 -3.12 10.01 8.78
C ASN A 50 -4.47 9.53 9.35
N GLY A 51 -5.58 10.00 8.77
CA GLY A 51 -6.92 9.51 9.05
C GLY A 51 -7.19 8.12 8.49
N ASP A 52 -8.12 7.42 9.12
CA ASP A 52 -8.69 6.16 8.65
C ASP A 52 -10.19 6.16 8.93
N VAL A 53 -10.93 5.33 8.21
CA VAL A 53 -12.35 5.10 8.47
C VAL A 53 -12.55 4.36 9.80
N PRO A 54 -13.78 4.31 10.36
CA PRO A 54 -14.01 3.59 11.60
C PRO A 54 -13.50 2.15 11.57
N LYS A 55 -13.00 1.68 12.71
CA LYS A 55 -12.45 0.33 12.85
C LYS A 55 -13.48 -0.72 12.41
N GLY A 56 -13.01 -1.73 11.67
CA GLY A 56 -13.86 -2.81 11.15
C GLY A 56 -14.59 -2.45 9.85
N LYS A 57 -14.31 -1.28 9.27
CA LYS A 57 -14.86 -0.85 7.97
C LYS A 57 -13.76 -0.63 6.95
N GLY A 58 -14.10 -0.75 5.67
CA GLY A 58 -13.23 -0.34 4.58
C GLY A 58 -13.71 -0.80 3.22
N VAL A 59 -12.98 -0.39 2.19
CA VAL A 59 -13.13 -0.83 0.79
C VAL A 59 -11.78 -1.27 0.23
N CYS A 60 -11.74 -1.63 -1.05
CA CYS A 60 -10.53 -2.10 -1.72
C CYS A 60 -9.32 -1.14 -1.58
N THR A 61 -9.54 0.17 -1.71
CA THR A 61 -8.47 1.17 -1.60
C THR A 61 -7.90 1.29 -0.19
N ASP A 62 -8.70 1.01 0.85
CA ASP A 62 -8.25 1.08 2.25
C ASP A 62 -7.17 0.02 2.56
N VAL A 63 -7.15 -1.11 1.83
CA VAL A 63 -6.04 -2.09 1.92
C VAL A 63 -4.72 -1.47 1.46
N VAL A 64 -4.74 -0.76 0.32
CA VAL A 64 -3.54 -0.09 -0.22
C VAL A 64 -3.07 1.00 0.75
N ILE A 65 -3.99 1.85 1.19
CA ILE A 65 -3.70 2.95 2.14
C ILE A 65 -3.07 2.41 3.42
N ARG A 66 -3.68 1.40 4.04
CA ARG A 66 -3.19 0.80 5.28
C ARG A 66 -1.87 0.06 5.08
N ALA A 67 -1.62 -0.54 3.91
CA ALA A 67 -0.37 -1.22 3.61
C ALA A 67 0.80 -0.23 3.56
N TYR A 68 0.66 0.87 2.81
CA TYR A 68 1.66 1.95 2.80
C TYR A 68 1.87 2.56 4.19
N ARG A 69 0.79 2.72 4.98
CA ARG A 69 0.88 3.24 6.34
C ARG A 69 1.71 2.36 7.27
N LYS A 70 1.63 1.03 7.14
CA LYS A 70 2.51 0.10 7.89
C LYS A 70 3.99 0.30 7.56
N LEU A 71 4.31 0.87 6.41
CA LEU A 71 5.67 1.23 5.97
C LEU A 71 6.00 2.71 6.23
N GLY A 72 5.18 3.43 7.00
CA GLY A 72 5.41 4.83 7.36
C GLY A 72 5.03 5.84 6.27
N VAL A 73 4.28 5.42 5.26
CA VAL A 73 3.85 6.29 4.15
C VAL A 73 2.36 6.62 4.27
N ASP A 74 2.05 7.90 4.46
CA ASP A 74 0.67 8.38 4.45
C ASP A 74 0.18 8.70 3.03
N LEU A 75 -0.51 7.74 2.40
CA LEU A 75 -1.14 7.96 1.10
C LEU A 75 -2.30 8.95 1.14
N GLN A 76 -2.98 9.15 2.28
CA GLN A 76 -4.02 10.18 2.39
C GLN A 76 -3.44 11.55 2.10
N GLN A 77 -2.35 11.89 2.79
CA GLN A 77 -1.64 13.14 2.61
C GLN A 77 -1.07 13.27 1.20
N LYS A 78 -0.32 12.26 0.73
CA LYS A 78 0.37 12.33 -0.58
C LYS A 78 -0.61 12.52 -1.75
N VAL A 79 -1.72 11.79 -1.75
CA VAL A 79 -2.72 11.92 -2.81
C VAL A 79 -3.40 13.28 -2.73
N HIS A 80 -3.81 13.72 -1.53
CA HIS A 80 -4.49 14.99 -1.36
C HIS A 80 -3.62 16.18 -1.76
N GLU A 81 -2.34 16.19 -1.39
CA GLU A 81 -1.40 17.27 -1.70
C GLU A 81 -1.07 17.33 -3.20
N ASP A 82 -0.86 16.19 -3.87
CA ASP A 82 -0.67 16.18 -5.32
C ASP A 82 -1.93 16.68 -6.04
N MET A 83 -3.11 16.20 -5.64
CA MET A 83 -4.38 16.63 -6.20
C MET A 83 -4.62 18.12 -5.99
N LYS A 84 -4.27 18.69 -4.83
CA LYS A 84 -4.47 20.11 -4.54
C LYS A 84 -3.69 21.00 -5.52
N GLY A 85 -2.48 20.60 -5.89
CA GLY A 85 -1.66 21.31 -6.88
C GLY A 85 -2.00 20.96 -8.34
N ASN A 86 -2.70 19.84 -8.59
CA ASN A 86 -2.87 19.27 -9.92
C ASN A 86 -4.32 18.84 -10.22
N PHE A 87 -5.33 19.47 -9.62
CA PHE A 87 -6.72 19.00 -9.65
C PHE A 87 -7.25 18.75 -11.08
N SER A 88 -6.81 19.54 -12.06
CA SER A 88 -7.16 19.37 -13.48
C SER A 88 -6.63 18.09 -14.13
N LYS A 89 -5.61 17.46 -13.55
CA LYS A 89 -5.00 16.20 -14.02
C LYS A 89 -5.69 14.95 -13.46
N TYR A 90 -6.64 15.12 -12.54
CA TYR A 90 -7.38 14.03 -11.93
C TYR A 90 -8.75 13.87 -12.60
N PRO A 91 -9.34 12.64 -12.59
CA PRO A 91 -10.67 12.41 -13.12
C PRO A 91 -11.74 13.29 -12.46
N LYS A 92 -12.87 13.51 -13.15
CA LYS A 92 -13.96 14.39 -12.68
C LYS A 92 -15.30 13.66 -12.53
N ASN A 93 -15.29 12.34 -12.57
CA ASN A 93 -16.49 11.49 -12.57
C ASN A 93 -17.27 11.49 -11.24
N TRP A 94 -16.76 12.12 -10.18
CA TRP A 94 -17.45 12.30 -8.88
C TRP A 94 -18.04 13.70 -8.67
N GLY A 95 -17.98 14.60 -9.67
CA GLY A 95 -18.71 15.88 -9.64
C GLY A 95 -18.22 16.95 -8.64
N LEU A 96 -17.08 16.74 -7.98
CA LEU A 96 -16.49 17.74 -7.07
C LEU A 96 -15.74 18.83 -7.85
N ARG A 97 -15.73 20.04 -7.28
CA ARG A 97 -15.02 21.21 -7.83
C ARG A 97 -13.62 21.40 -7.24
N THR A 98 -13.32 20.70 -6.15
CA THR A 98 -12.05 20.77 -5.42
C THR A 98 -11.75 19.42 -4.77
N THR A 99 -10.56 19.29 -4.20
CA THR A 99 -10.11 18.12 -3.43
C THR A 99 -10.92 17.93 -2.15
N ASP A 100 -10.99 16.69 -1.67
CA ASP A 100 -11.58 16.32 -0.38
C ASP A 100 -10.68 15.32 0.36
N ARG A 101 -9.95 15.83 1.35
CA ARG A 101 -9.01 15.07 2.19
C ARG A 101 -9.62 13.84 2.88
N ASN A 102 -10.94 13.77 3.01
CA ASN A 102 -11.62 12.63 3.62
C ASN A 102 -11.72 11.42 2.67
N ILE A 103 -11.66 11.63 1.36
CA ILE A 103 -12.02 10.59 0.37
C ILE A 103 -11.09 10.54 -0.85
N ASP A 104 -10.23 11.54 -1.08
CA ASP A 104 -9.36 11.62 -2.27
C ASP A 104 -8.57 10.32 -2.50
N HIS A 105 -7.85 9.85 -1.48
CA HIS A 105 -7.10 8.59 -1.48
C HIS A 105 -7.96 7.33 -1.54
N ARG A 106 -9.26 7.40 -1.27
CA ARG A 106 -10.18 6.24 -1.27
C ARG A 106 -10.84 6.00 -2.63
N ARG A 107 -10.63 6.87 -3.62
CA ARG A 107 -11.17 6.72 -4.97
C ARG A 107 -10.17 6.01 -5.88
N VAL A 108 -10.58 4.89 -6.49
CA VAL A 108 -9.72 4.13 -7.42
C VAL A 108 -9.15 5.00 -8.55
N PRO A 109 -9.93 5.86 -9.25
CA PRO A 109 -9.37 6.67 -10.33
C PRO A 109 -8.38 7.74 -9.84
N ASN A 110 -8.50 8.18 -8.58
CA ASN A 110 -7.50 9.07 -7.98
C ASN A 110 -6.19 8.35 -7.72
N LEU A 111 -6.24 7.12 -7.18
CA LEU A 111 -5.05 6.31 -6.96
C LEU A 111 -4.37 5.96 -8.29
N GLN A 112 -5.13 5.59 -9.32
CA GLN A 112 -4.61 5.38 -10.67
C GLN A 112 -3.84 6.60 -11.19
N ALA A 113 -4.46 7.79 -11.13
CA ALA A 113 -3.82 9.03 -11.56
C ALA A 113 -2.57 9.34 -10.72
N PHE A 114 -2.65 9.19 -9.40
CA PHE A 114 -1.51 9.42 -8.50
C PHE A 114 -0.35 8.47 -8.81
N PHE A 115 -0.58 7.16 -8.91
CA PHE A 115 0.47 6.19 -9.20
C PHE A 115 1.03 6.33 -10.61
N THR A 116 0.22 6.70 -11.60
CA THR A 116 0.72 7.02 -12.95
C THR A 116 1.67 8.22 -12.94
N ARG A 117 1.43 9.19 -12.05
CA ARG A 117 2.24 10.42 -11.95
C ARG A 117 3.52 10.23 -11.13
N HIS A 118 3.55 9.27 -10.22
CA HIS A 118 4.62 9.12 -9.21
C HIS A 118 5.30 7.73 -9.22
N GLY A 119 4.88 6.83 -10.10
CA GLY A 119 5.41 5.48 -10.23
C GLY A 119 5.70 5.10 -11.69
N GLU A 120 6.01 3.83 -11.88
CA GLU A 120 6.23 3.23 -13.20
C GLU A 120 4.98 2.47 -13.64
N VAL A 121 4.46 2.81 -14.82
CA VAL A 121 3.33 2.09 -15.42
C VAL A 121 3.86 0.88 -16.18
N LYS A 122 3.46 -0.31 -15.74
CA LYS A 122 3.82 -1.57 -16.39
C LYS A 122 2.69 -2.03 -17.33
N PRO A 123 3.00 -2.85 -18.37
CA PRO A 123 1.97 -3.46 -19.21
C PRO A 123 1.02 -4.33 -18.39
N VAL A 124 -0.28 -4.21 -18.66
CA VAL A 124 -1.29 -5.12 -18.12
C VAL A 124 -1.37 -6.34 -19.03
N THR A 125 -0.98 -7.50 -18.53
CA THR A 125 -0.95 -8.76 -19.28
C THR A 125 -1.75 -9.85 -18.57
N THR A 126 -2.02 -10.95 -19.28
CA THR A 126 -2.62 -12.16 -18.69
C THR A 126 -1.58 -13.14 -18.14
N ASN A 127 -0.29 -12.84 -18.27
CA ASN A 127 0.79 -13.68 -17.78
C ASN A 127 1.13 -13.32 -16.32
N ALA A 128 0.83 -14.23 -15.39
CA ALA A 128 1.08 -14.02 -13.97
C ALA A 128 2.56 -13.70 -13.63
N LYS A 129 3.52 -14.15 -14.45
CA LYS A 129 4.95 -13.91 -14.22
C LYS A 129 5.39 -12.46 -14.42
N ASP A 130 4.57 -11.64 -15.07
CA ASP A 130 4.90 -10.24 -15.33
C ASP A 130 4.68 -9.35 -14.09
N TYR A 131 3.90 -9.85 -13.13
CA TYR A 131 3.58 -9.19 -11.87
C TYR A 131 4.53 -9.65 -10.76
N LYS A 132 5.01 -8.69 -9.97
CA LYS A 132 5.92 -8.91 -8.85
C LYS A 132 5.28 -8.46 -7.55
N PRO A 133 5.73 -8.99 -6.39
CA PRO A 133 5.33 -8.46 -5.09
C PRO A 133 5.50 -6.94 -5.03
N GLY A 134 4.49 -6.24 -4.52
CA GLY A 134 4.46 -4.78 -4.41
C GLY A 134 3.97 -4.04 -5.66
N ASP A 135 3.74 -4.71 -6.79
CA ASP A 135 3.00 -4.12 -7.91
C ASP A 135 1.56 -3.81 -7.47
N ILE A 136 1.04 -2.66 -7.91
CA ILE A 136 -0.37 -2.27 -7.70
C ILE A 136 -1.11 -2.44 -9.01
N VAL A 137 -2.18 -3.22 -8.97
CA VAL A 137 -3.06 -3.46 -10.13
C VAL A 137 -4.40 -2.79 -9.86
N THR A 138 -4.88 -2.01 -10.84
CA THR A 138 -6.08 -1.16 -10.74
C THR A 138 -6.90 -1.21 -12.01
#